data_AF-A0A8J3FSV2-F1
#
_entry.id   AF-A0A8J3FSV2-F1
#
_cell.length_a   1.000
_cell.length_b   1.000
_cell.length_c   1.000
_cell.angle_alpha   90.00
_cell.angle_beta   90.00
_cell.angle_gamma   90.00
#
_symmetry.space_group_name_H-M   'P 1'
#
loop_
_entity.id
_entity.type
_entity.pdbx_description
1 polymer ?
#
loop_
_entity_poly.entity_id
_entity_poly.type
_entity_poly.pdbx_seq_one_letter_code
_entity_poly.pdbx_strand_id
1 'polypeptide(L)'
;MGRPSSLRDGPRPRPSLGARIRRLRARVRGLRAYCRTDRGRLVITTVAGVTVATLAASSTVLARATWSTMTLHGPDGRVMVEGQPVRDTLLVVPNRADDLLRIDVLVDGRPASTRYLDGHIILDLSDLDDGVHQLHARVPGRMLAPGDQIRRSFIVDTEPPKLELPDRFETPSLREPATASGTARGAETVRINGQEVELDSSGAFSAQLPPDTTLAKVEASDAAGNTATREVPVRFAHPGMRAVHMSATAWASKELREPVLRMIREGRIDTVELDIKDEAGEVGYESEVPLAKQVGATRNHYDPRKAIEELHRMNVRVVGRLVAFRDPILGTASWKEGKRDRLVQTTSGGAWSAHYGQYSFTNFANPEVRKYNIDLAVEAAKLGFDDILYDYIRRPDGPMGQMRVPGLRGSPEDSITSFMAEAQRAIRPHGAVVGASVFGIAATRPTEIAQDIPALAKHADYLSPMTYPSHWGPGEYGVANPNAQPYDITVRSLADFVKKTEGTGTRIFPWLQDFSMGHHYGREEVAVQIKAARDNGLKGFLLWNAGCRYTWDALSPP
;
A
#
# COMPACT_ATOMS: atom_id res chain seq x y z
N MET A 1 29.42 -32.17 57.83
CA MET A 1 30.44 -31.10 57.82
C MET A 1 30.58 -30.58 56.40
N GLY A 2 30.67 -29.26 56.22
CA GLY A 2 30.94 -28.61 54.93
C GLY A 2 29.71 -28.05 54.21
N ARG A 3 29.58 -26.72 54.21
CA ARG A 3 28.58 -25.87 53.53
C ARG A 3 29.37 -24.91 52.60
N PRO A 4 28.75 -24.09 51.72
CA PRO A 4 28.38 -24.42 50.33
C PRO A 4 28.96 -23.41 49.30
N SER A 5 28.71 -23.61 48.00
CA SER A 5 28.80 -22.53 46.99
C SER A 5 27.71 -22.59 45.93
N SER A 6 27.18 -21.40 45.67
CA SER A 6 26.02 -20.93 44.91
C SER A 6 25.84 -21.40 43.45
N LEU A 7 24.59 -21.70 43.09
CA LEU A 7 24.04 -21.69 41.72
C LEU A 7 23.23 -20.41 41.49
N ARG A 8 23.33 -19.88 40.27
CA ARG A 8 22.69 -18.64 39.78
C ARG A 8 21.26 -18.89 39.32
N ASP A 9 20.39 -17.93 39.64
CA ASP A 9 18.99 -17.84 39.27
C ASP A 9 18.74 -17.46 37.80
N GLY A 10 17.71 -18.09 37.21
CA GLY A 10 17.05 -17.65 35.98
C GLY A 10 15.85 -16.73 36.29
N PRO A 11 15.37 -15.94 35.30
CA PRO A 11 14.40 -14.87 35.54
C PRO A 11 12.95 -15.37 35.42
N ARG A 12 12.07 -14.80 36.27
CA ARG A 12 10.61 -14.90 36.20
C ARG A 12 9.98 -13.50 36.38
N PRO A 13 8.69 -13.34 36.02
CA PRO A 13 8.20 -12.27 35.13
C PRO A 13 7.75 -10.99 35.86
N ARG A 14 7.60 -9.92 35.07
CA ARG A 14 7.03 -8.63 35.49
C ARG A 14 5.49 -8.65 35.45
N PRO A 15 4.82 -8.23 36.53
CA PRO A 15 3.49 -7.64 36.46
C PRO A 15 3.53 -6.11 36.56
N SER A 16 2.48 -5.52 36.02
CA SER A 16 2.17 -4.12 35.82
C SER A 16 1.62 -3.40 37.05
N LEU A 17 1.62 -2.06 36.93
CA LEU A 17 0.81 -1.06 37.62
C LEU A 17 0.83 -1.02 39.17
N GLY A 18 1.43 0.04 39.70
CA GLY A 18 0.92 0.68 40.92
C GLY A 18 1.77 0.55 42.16
N ALA A 19 2.94 1.19 42.20
CA ALA A 19 3.54 1.66 43.45
C ALA A 19 4.61 2.72 43.21
N ARG A 20 4.25 4.00 43.31
CA ARG A 20 4.99 5.08 43.99
C ARG A 20 4.52 6.42 43.45
N ILE A 21 3.48 6.98 44.08
CA ILE A 21 3.34 8.39 44.46
C ILE A 21 2.02 8.43 45.24
N ARG A 22 2.11 8.35 46.56
CA ARG A 22 1.10 8.84 47.49
C ARG A 22 1.72 9.02 48.86
N ARG A 23 1.29 10.13 49.47
CA ARG A 23 1.53 10.66 50.83
C ARG A 23 2.71 11.64 50.88
N LEU A 24 2.53 12.93 51.17
CA LEU A 24 1.43 13.62 51.87
C LEU A 24 1.39 15.12 51.49
N ARG A 25 0.17 15.63 51.25
CA ARG A 25 -0.20 17.05 51.24
C ARG A 25 -0.30 17.57 52.69
N ALA A 26 0.16 18.79 52.95
CA ALA A 26 -0.42 19.65 53.99
C ALA A 26 -0.24 21.14 53.64
N ARG A 27 -1.40 21.79 53.41
CA ARG A 27 -1.82 23.18 53.73
C ARG A 27 -0.85 24.35 53.47
N VAL A 28 -1.34 25.39 52.77
CA VAL A 28 -1.79 26.67 53.39
C VAL A 28 -2.66 27.45 52.37
N ARG A 29 -3.83 27.90 52.84
CA ARG A 29 -4.66 29.00 52.29
C ARG A 29 -4.43 30.22 53.18
N GLY A 30 -4.59 31.43 52.64
CA GLY A 30 -5.19 32.53 53.41
C GLY A 30 -4.45 33.87 53.38
N LEU A 31 -5.19 34.89 52.93
CA LEU A 31 -4.86 36.30 52.80
C LEU A 31 -4.62 37.07 54.13
N ARG A 32 -3.89 38.19 53.96
CA ARG A 32 -4.08 39.56 54.50
C ARG A 32 -3.51 39.97 55.87
N ALA A 33 -3.03 41.23 55.83
CA ALA A 33 -2.91 42.24 56.89
C ALA A 33 -1.69 42.12 57.82
N TYR A 34 -1.04 43.18 58.32
CA TYR A 34 -1.01 44.63 58.08
C TYR A 34 0.09 45.19 59.01
N CYS A 35 0.82 46.21 58.54
CA CYS A 35 1.49 47.29 59.30
C CYS A 35 2.72 47.12 60.22
N ARG A 36 3.66 48.05 59.93
CA ARG A 36 4.34 49.03 60.82
C ARG A 36 5.63 48.60 61.54
N THR A 37 6.75 49.21 61.13
CA THR A 37 7.57 50.28 61.79
C THR A 37 8.77 49.65 62.48
N ASP A 38 9.98 50.19 62.56
CA ASP A 38 10.48 51.58 62.60
C ASP A 38 12.01 51.50 62.29
N ARG A 39 12.61 52.34 61.43
CA ARG A 39 13.33 53.61 61.70
C ARG A 39 14.86 53.53 61.84
N GLY A 40 15.50 54.51 61.19
CA GLY A 40 16.89 54.97 61.40
C GLY A 40 17.54 55.41 60.07
N ARG A 41 17.12 56.49 59.38
CA ARG A 41 17.41 57.93 59.57
C ARG A 41 18.90 58.33 59.67
N LEU A 42 19.42 58.97 58.60
CA LEU A 42 20.16 60.26 58.61
C LEU A 42 20.19 60.78 57.14
N VAL A 43 19.44 61.81 56.68
CA VAL A 43 19.54 63.28 56.94
C VAL A 43 20.79 63.81 56.20
N ILE A 44 20.81 64.74 55.23
CA ILE A 44 20.27 66.11 54.99
C ILE A 44 20.41 66.32 53.44
N THR A 45 19.53 66.96 52.63
CA THR A 45 19.09 68.37 52.58
C THR A 45 17.91 68.43 51.56
N THR A 46 16.66 68.73 51.93
CA THR A 46 15.98 70.07 51.95
C THR A 46 16.25 70.88 50.66
N VAL A 47 15.29 71.26 49.81
CA VAL A 47 14.08 72.06 50.07
C VAL A 47 12.98 71.80 49.02
N ALA A 48 11.75 71.68 49.56
CA ALA A 48 10.39 71.99 49.07
C ALA A 48 10.20 72.42 47.60
N GLY A 49 9.22 71.89 46.87
CA GLY A 49 7.75 72.04 47.08
C GLY A 49 7.25 73.02 46.00
N VAL A 50 6.11 72.90 45.33
CA VAL A 50 4.83 72.22 45.53
C VAL A 50 4.22 72.04 44.13
N THR A 51 3.52 70.93 43.96
CA THR A 51 2.35 70.66 43.10
C THR A 51 1.88 71.79 42.16
N VAL A 52 1.72 71.46 40.88
CA VAL A 52 0.52 71.61 40.03
C VAL A 52 0.96 71.61 38.58
N ALA A 53 0.29 70.78 37.78
CA ALA A 53 0.43 70.70 36.34
C ALA A 53 0.28 72.07 35.68
N THR A 54 1.27 72.52 34.89
CA THR A 54 1.10 73.15 33.58
C THR A 54 2.45 73.53 32.96
N LEU A 55 2.63 73.07 31.71
CA LEU A 55 3.27 73.78 30.59
C LEU A 55 4.77 74.15 30.64
N ALA A 56 5.47 73.52 29.69
CA ALA A 56 6.46 74.13 28.79
C ALA A 56 7.84 74.50 29.35
N ALA A 57 8.82 73.62 29.11
CA ALA A 57 9.93 73.85 28.19
C ALA A 57 11.04 72.81 28.42
N SER A 58 10.79 71.58 27.97
CA SER A 58 11.79 70.52 27.84
C SER A 58 12.84 70.98 26.79
N SER A 59 14.07 71.33 27.16
CA SER A 59 15.20 70.41 27.25
C SER A 59 15.01 69.11 26.47
N THR A 60 15.44 69.06 25.20
CA THR A 60 16.35 68.04 24.65
C THR A 60 16.56 68.22 23.14
N VAL A 61 17.70 68.80 22.79
CA VAL A 61 18.50 68.30 21.68
C VAL A 61 19.11 66.97 22.17
N LEU A 62 19.26 65.98 21.27
CA LEU A 62 19.85 64.64 21.42
C LEU A 62 18.92 63.46 21.81
N ALA A 63 18.07 63.06 20.85
CA ALA A 63 17.89 61.67 20.42
C ALA A 63 17.01 61.66 19.15
N ARG A 64 17.54 62.09 18.00
CA ARG A 64 16.87 61.82 16.71
C ARG A 64 17.13 60.37 16.32
N ALA A 65 16.53 59.45 17.07
CA ALA A 65 16.22 58.14 16.56
C ALA A 65 15.25 58.35 15.39
N THR A 66 15.70 57.98 14.20
CA THR A 66 14.95 58.00 12.94
C THR A 66 13.76 57.04 13.07
N TRP A 67 12.60 57.56 13.45
CA TRP A 67 11.35 56.84 13.24
C TRP A 67 10.92 57.21 11.83
N SER A 68 11.02 56.27 10.88
CA SER A 68 10.40 56.51 9.58
C SER A 68 8.90 56.67 9.77
N THR A 69 8.33 57.65 9.10
CA THR A 69 6.90 57.88 8.96
C THR A 69 6.27 57.05 7.83
N MET A 70 7.08 56.26 7.12
CA MET A 70 6.62 55.24 6.19
C MET A 70 6.54 53.89 6.91
N THR A 71 5.47 53.15 6.66
CA THR A 71 5.34 51.75 7.08
C THR A 71 5.36 50.85 5.87
N LEU A 72 5.99 49.68 6.02
CA LEU A 72 6.04 48.66 5.00
C LEU A 72 5.26 47.45 5.50
N HIS A 73 4.20 47.10 4.79
CA HIS A 73 3.43 45.89 5.06
C HIS A 73 3.75 44.82 4.01
N GLY A 74 3.93 43.59 4.46
CA GLY A 74 4.32 42.44 3.66
C GLY A 74 4.90 41.35 4.56
N PRO A 75 4.95 40.07 4.12
CA PRO A 75 5.48 38.96 4.91
C PRO A 75 6.87 39.27 5.47
N ASP A 76 7.14 38.78 6.69
CA ASP A 76 8.38 39.05 7.39
C ASP A 76 9.58 38.33 6.72
N GLY A 77 10.19 38.98 5.73
CA GLY A 77 11.49 38.60 5.17
C GLY A 77 11.48 37.66 3.97
N ARG A 78 10.33 37.20 3.47
CA ARG A 78 10.22 36.32 2.28
C ARG A 78 9.05 36.76 1.40
N VAL A 79 9.27 37.03 0.13
CA VAL A 79 8.21 37.39 -0.82
C VAL A 79 8.07 36.26 -1.84
N MET A 80 6.82 35.83 -2.04
CA MET A 80 6.48 34.62 -2.78
C MET A 80 6.17 34.95 -4.24
N VAL A 81 6.45 34.01 -5.14
CA VAL A 81 5.91 34.03 -6.50
C VAL A 81 5.47 32.61 -6.92
N GLU A 82 4.13 32.46 -6.89
CA GLU A 82 3.23 31.52 -7.57
C GLU A 82 2.93 30.10 -7.03
N GLY A 83 1.68 29.98 -6.53
CA GLY A 83 0.90 28.74 -6.36
C GLY A 83 -0.61 28.95 -6.16
N GLN A 84 -1.07 30.13 -5.75
CA GLN A 84 -2.47 30.62 -5.78
C GLN A 84 -2.50 32.15 -5.89
N PRO A 85 -3.59 32.78 -6.39
CA PRO A 85 -3.63 34.21 -6.69
C PRO A 85 -3.77 35.05 -5.42
N VAL A 86 -2.71 35.12 -4.62
CA VAL A 86 -2.46 36.27 -3.77
C VAL A 86 -1.31 37.00 -4.45
N ARG A 87 -1.65 38.12 -5.10
CA ARG A 87 -0.67 39.05 -5.65
C ARG A 87 0.09 39.64 -4.47
N ASP A 88 1.18 38.99 -4.08
CA ASP A 88 1.93 39.33 -2.87
C ASP A 88 2.53 40.71 -3.00
N THR A 89 1.89 41.63 -2.29
CA THR A 89 2.08 43.06 -2.44
C THR A 89 2.96 43.54 -1.30
N LEU A 90 4.19 43.99 -1.59
CA LEU A 90 4.89 44.88 -0.68
C LEU A 90 4.18 46.23 -0.71
N LEU A 91 3.47 46.55 0.36
CA LEU A 91 2.69 47.79 0.51
C LEU A 91 3.57 48.85 1.18
N VAL A 92 3.91 49.90 0.45
CA VAL A 92 4.47 51.12 1.06
C VAL A 92 3.30 52.05 1.40
N VAL A 93 3.14 52.36 2.69
CA VAL A 93 2.08 53.25 3.18
C VAL A 93 2.71 54.54 3.67
N PRO A 94 2.52 55.67 2.95
CA PRO A 94 2.89 56.97 3.48
C PRO A 94 1.90 57.43 4.54
N ASN A 95 2.38 58.02 5.62
CA ASN A 95 1.51 58.65 6.63
C ASN A 95 0.86 59.95 6.15
N ARG A 96 1.19 60.47 4.95
CA ARG A 96 0.56 61.65 4.34
C ARG A 96 0.14 61.34 2.90
N ALA A 97 -1.12 61.61 2.57
CA ALA A 97 -1.67 61.38 1.23
C ALA A 97 -0.87 62.09 0.12
N ASP A 98 -0.35 63.29 0.39
CA ASP A 98 0.43 64.09 -0.57
C ASP A 98 1.83 63.53 -0.88
N ASP A 99 2.32 62.58 -0.08
CA ASP A 99 3.65 61.99 -0.28
C ASP A 99 3.61 60.77 -1.22
N LEU A 100 2.42 60.22 -1.54
CA LEU A 100 2.24 59.07 -2.44
C LEU A 100 2.92 59.25 -3.80
N LEU A 101 2.78 60.43 -4.41
CA LEU A 101 3.33 60.73 -5.74
C LEU A 101 4.83 61.07 -5.73
N ARG A 102 5.47 61.08 -4.55
CA ARG A 102 6.86 61.51 -4.35
C ARG A 102 7.74 60.41 -3.75
N ILE A 103 7.19 59.22 -3.53
CA ILE A 103 7.97 58.08 -3.06
C ILE A 103 8.75 57.52 -4.26
N ASP A 104 10.06 57.56 -4.17
CA ASP A 104 10.94 56.80 -5.05
C ASP A 104 11.11 55.40 -4.45
N VAL A 105 10.71 54.36 -5.18
CA VAL A 105 10.91 52.96 -4.76
C VAL A 105 11.99 52.33 -5.63
N LEU A 106 13.06 51.88 -4.99
CA LEU A 106 14.18 51.20 -5.61
C LEU A 106 14.24 49.76 -5.13
N VAL A 107 14.47 48.81 -6.03
CA VAL A 107 14.90 47.44 -5.72
C VAL A 107 16.31 47.27 -6.27
N ASP A 108 17.26 46.92 -5.40
CA ASP A 108 18.69 46.80 -5.71
C ASP A 108 19.29 48.05 -6.38
N GLY A 109 18.77 49.22 -6.00
CA GLY A 109 19.21 50.51 -6.52
C GLY A 109 18.64 50.88 -7.90
N ARG A 110 17.76 50.06 -8.49
CA ARG A 110 17.05 50.35 -9.73
C ARG A 110 15.59 50.73 -9.44
N PRO A 111 14.97 51.66 -10.22
CA PRO A 111 13.55 51.97 -10.08
C PRO A 111 12.70 50.71 -10.22
N ALA A 112 11.83 50.47 -9.23
CA ALA A 112 10.96 49.30 -9.21
C ALA A 112 9.65 49.56 -9.98
N SER A 113 9.09 48.52 -10.60
CA SER A 113 7.76 48.57 -11.20
C SER A 113 6.70 48.67 -10.10
N THR A 114 5.93 49.76 -10.07
CA THR A 114 4.93 50.00 -9.03
C THR A 114 3.54 50.34 -9.60
N ARG A 115 2.48 49.93 -8.90
CA ARG A 115 1.08 50.34 -9.16
C ARG A 115 0.49 51.01 -7.92
N TYR A 116 -0.42 51.95 -8.11
CA TYR A 116 -1.10 52.64 -7.01
C TYR A 116 -2.53 52.12 -6.89
N LEU A 117 -2.90 51.66 -5.68
CA LEU A 117 -4.24 51.16 -5.39
C LEU A 117 -4.63 51.54 -3.95
N ASP A 118 -5.80 52.14 -3.75
CA ASP A 118 -6.38 52.47 -2.44
C ASP A 118 -5.46 53.20 -1.45
N GLY A 119 -4.58 54.09 -1.93
CA GLY A 119 -3.64 54.84 -1.08
C GLY A 119 -2.37 54.07 -0.72
N HIS A 120 -2.10 52.98 -1.42
CA HIS A 120 -0.91 52.15 -1.25
C HIS A 120 -0.08 52.06 -2.54
N ILE A 121 1.23 51.86 -2.38
CA ILE A 121 2.12 51.48 -3.48
C ILE A 121 2.29 49.96 -3.46
N ILE A 122 1.95 49.34 -4.60
CA ILE A 122 2.08 47.91 -4.88
C ILE A 122 3.33 47.70 -5.73
N LEU A 123 4.27 46.90 -5.26
CA LEU A 123 5.43 46.47 -6.04
C LEU A 123 5.10 45.26 -6.92
N ASP A 124 5.48 45.34 -8.20
CA ASP A 124 5.48 44.20 -9.12
C ASP A 124 6.87 43.55 -9.06
N LEU A 125 6.92 42.30 -8.60
CA LEU A 125 8.17 41.57 -8.33
C LEU A 125 8.39 40.42 -9.32
N SER A 126 7.54 40.32 -10.35
CA SER A 126 7.55 39.24 -11.33
C SER A 126 8.82 39.17 -12.18
N ASP A 127 9.56 40.28 -12.28
CA ASP A 127 10.81 40.40 -13.06
C ASP A 127 12.09 40.26 -12.21
N LEU A 128 11.98 39.87 -10.93
CA LEU A 128 13.15 39.67 -10.06
C LEU A 128 13.65 38.23 -10.15
N ASP A 129 14.97 38.07 -10.26
CA ASP A 129 15.64 36.77 -10.14
C ASP A 129 15.51 36.23 -8.71
N ASP A 130 15.65 34.91 -8.51
CA ASP A 130 15.71 34.34 -7.16
C ASP A 130 16.93 34.88 -6.38
N GLY A 131 16.71 35.21 -5.10
CA GLY A 131 17.79 35.64 -4.22
C GLY A 131 17.41 36.76 -3.25
N VAL A 132 18.44 37.35 -2.63
CA VAL A 132 18.28 38.44 -1.66
C VAL A 132 18.23 39.77 -2.39
N HIS A 133 17.14 40.51 -2.22
CA HIS A 133 16.94 41.84 -2.76
C HIS A 133 16.86 42.89 -1.65
N GLN A 134 17.24 44.12 -1.97
CA GLN A 134 17.12 45.28 -1.08
C GLN A 134 16.07 46.24 -1.62
N LEU A 135 14.96 46.36 -0.90
CA LEU A 135 14.00 47.44 -1.11
C LEU A 135 14.51 48.71 -0.43
N HIS A 136 14.52 49.82 -1.15
CA HIS A 136 14.76 51.15 -0.62
C HIS A 136 13.66 52.09 -1.11
N ALA A 137 12.75 52.47 -0.21
CA ALA A 137 11.75 53.49 -0.48
C ALA A 137 12.18 54.81 0.17
N ARG A 138 12.11 55.91 -0.58
CA ARG A 138 12.58 57.22 -0.15
C ARG A 138 11.56 58.30 -0.50
N VAL A 139 11.25 59.14 0.49
CA VAL A 139 10.52 60.40 0.28
C VAL A 139 11.51 61.55 0.42
N PRO A 140 11.75 62.35 -0.64
CA PRO A 140 12.63 63.51 -0.55
C PRO A 140 12.03 64.59 0.37
N GLY A 141 12.86 65.12 1.25
CA GLY A 141 12.50 66.19 2.19
C GLY A 141 11.98 67.44 1.47
N ARG A 142 11.19 68.25 2.18
CA ARG A 142 10.78 69.58 1.72
C ARG A 142 11.60 70.63 2.47
N MET A 143 11.74 71.82 1.89
CA MET A 143 12.44 73.01 2.41
C MET A 143 12.83 73.01 3.91
N LEU A 144 11.88 72.80 4.84
CA LEU A 144 12.09 72.80 6.30
C LEU A 144 11.78 71.44 6.98
N ALA A 145 11.34 70.42 6.23
CA ALA A 145 10.99 69.09 6.73
C ALA A 145 11.98 68.03 6.22
N PRO A 146 12.64 67.25 7.10
CA PRO A 146 13.55 66.20 6.69
C PRO A 146 12.80 65.15 5.85
N GLY A 147 13.50 64.59 4.86
CA GLY A 147 12.99 63.45 4.09
C GLY A 147 12.92 62.19 4.94
N ASP A 148 12.30 61.16 4.36
CA ASP A 148 12.12 59.88 5.02
C ASP A 148 12.64 58.76 4.13
N GLN A 149 13.10 57.67 4.73
CA GLN A 149 13.53 56.50 4.00
C GLN A 149 13.34 55.23 4.83
N ILE A 150 13.01 54.15 4.13
CA ILE A 150 12.96 52.80 4.69
C ILE A 150 13.76 51.87 3.78
N ARG A 151 14.57 51.01 4.40
CA ARG A 151 15.31 49.94 3.71
C ARG A 151 14.91 48.61 4.31
N ARG A 152 14.64 47.62 3.47
CA ARG A 152 14.35 46.25 3.92
C ARG A 152 14.90 45.25 2.93
N SER A 153 15.56 44.23 3.46
CA SER A 153 15.97 43.07 2.69
C SER A 153 14.81 42.08 2.62
N PHE A 154 14.60 41.48 1.44
CA PHE A 154 13.65 40.39 1.25
C PHE A 154 14.25 39.34 0.31
N ILE A 155 13.71 38.13 0.37
CA ILE A 155 14.12 37.03 -0.50
C ILE A 155 13.01 36.80 -1.51
N VAL A 156 13.37 36.70 -2.80
CA VAL A 156 12.52 36.13 -3.85
C VAL A 156 12.94 34.67 -3.99
N ASP A 157 11.96 33.78 -3.87
CA ASP A 157 12.15 32.33 -4.01
C ASP A 157 10.97 31.79 -4.81
N THR A 158 11.26 31.39 -6.05
CA THR A 158 10.28 30.86 -7.00
C THR A 158 10.48 29.37 -7.28
N GLU A 159 11.53 28.74 -6.72
CA GLU A 159 11.86 27.33 -6.98
C GLU A 159 11.15 26.42 -5.97
N PRO A 160 10.22 25.54 -6.40
CA PRO A 160 9.57 24.61 -5.49
C PRO A 160 10.55 23.60 -4.87
N PRO A 161 10.22 23.02 -3.69
CA PRO A 161 11.00 21.95 -3.09
C PRO A 161 11.28 20.78 -4.03
N LYS A 162 12.48 20.19 -3.93
CA LYS A 162 12.85 19.00 -4.70
C LYS A 162 12.27 17.75 -4.06
N LEU A 163 11.16 17.29 -4.62
CA LEU A 163 10.41 16.11 -4.16
C LEU A 163 10.82 14.84 -4.93
N GLU A 164 11.60 13.97 -4.28
CA GLU A 164 12.01 12.67 -4.78
C GLU A 164 11.20 11.56 -4.11
N LEU A 165 10.50 10.78 -4.95
CA LEU A 165 9.61 9.70 -4.55
C LEU A 165 9.87 8.48 -5.43
N PRO A 166 9.67 7.25 -4.92
CA PRO A 166 9.66 6.06 -5.75
C PRO A 166 8.50 6.11 -6.75
N ASP A 167 8.56 5.28 -7.79
CA ASP A 167 7.48 5.15 -8.78
C ASP A 167 6.18 4.60 -8.16
N ARG A 168 6.29 3.90 -7.03
CA ARG A 168 5.19 3.35 -6.25
C ARG A 168 5.60 3.12 -4.80
N PHE A 169 4.64 3.18 -3.89
CA PHE A 169 4.79 2.61 -2.55
C PHE A 169 4.35 1.16 -2.58
N GLU A 170 5.11 0.29 -1.91
CA GLU A 170 4.82 -1.15 -1.84
C GLU A 170 4.34 -1.52 -0.44
N THR A 171 3.28 -2.33 -0.34
CA THR A 171 2.83 -2.92 0.93
C THR A 171 2.85 -4.45 0.85
N PRO A 172 3.39 -5.16 1.86
CA PRO A 172 3.37 -6.62 1.90
C PRO A 172 2.01 -7.19 2.35
N SER A 173 1.05 -6.33 2.71
CA SER A 173 -0.23 -6.73 3.29
C SER A 173 -1.34 -5.79 2.87
N LEU A 174 -2.53 -6.35 2.60
CA LEU A 174 -3.76 -5.58 2.45
C LEU A 174 -4.48 -5.33 3.78
N ARG A 175 -3.97 -5.91 4.88
CA ARG A 175 -4.51 -5.74 6.23
C ARG A 175 -3.76 -4.69 7.04
N GLU A 176 -2.49 -4.47 6.72
CA GLU A 176 -1.61 -3.58 7.46
C GLU A 176 -1.43 -2.23 6.73
N PRO A 177 -1.22 -1.13 7.47
CA PRO A 177 -0.89 0.15 6.89
C PRO A 177 0.33 0.06 5.95
N ALA A 178 0.25 0.71 4.79
CA ALA A 178 1.39 0.84 3.89
C ALA A 178 2.30 1.98 4.37
N THR A 179 3.61 1.90 4.13
CA THR A 179 4.52 3.01 4.46
C THR A 179 4.82 3.84 3.22
N ALA A 180 4.55 5.14 3.28
CA ALA A 180 4.98 6.13 2.29
C ALA A 180 6.24 6.84 2.77
N SER A 181 7.27 6.89 1.94
CA SER A 181 8.55 7.51 2.29
C SER A 181 9.22 8.15 1.08
N GLY A 182 9.94 9.24 1.28
CA GLY A 182 10.70 9.92 0.24
C GLY A 182 11.56 11.04 0.81
N THR A 183 12.06 11.90 -0.07
CA THR A 183 12.80 13.09 0.33
C THR A 183 12.26 14.35 -0.33
N ALA A 184 12.06 15.41 0.44
CA ALA A 184 11.62 16.72 0.01
C ALA A 184 12.67 17.77 0.42
N ARG A 185 13.70 17.96 -0.40
CA ARG A 185 14.79 18.91 -0.11
C ARG A 185 14.32 20.35 -0.33
N GLY A 186 14.53 21.21 0.66
CA GLY A 186 14.05 22.60 0.66
C GLY A 186 12.62 22.78 1.18
N ALA A 187 11.92 21.70 1.52
CA ALA A 187 10.58 21.79 2.11
C ALA A 187 10.65 22.18 3.59
N GLU A 188 9.70 23.00 4.03
CA GLU A 188 9.41 23.24 5.45
C GLU A 188 8.33 22.29 5.96
N THR A 189 7.36 21.95 5.10
CA THR A 189 6.28 21.01 5.42
C THR A 189 6.09 19.97 4.32
N VAL A 190 5.72 18.75 4.71
CA VAL A 190 5.27 17.70 3.79
C VAL A 190 3.90 17.21 4.24
N ARG A 191 2.97 17.08 3.30
CA ARG A 191 1.65 16.49 3.52
C ARG A 191 1.46 15.27 2.65
N ILE A 192 0.86 14.21 3.22
CA ILE A 192 0.43 13.03 2.49
C ILE A 192 -1.07 12.88 2.66
N ASN A 193 -1.83 12.92 1.55
CA ASN A 193 -3.29 12.93 1.55
C ASN A 193 -3.88 14.03 2.46
N GLY A 194 -3.22 15.19 2.50
CA GLY A 194 -3.61 16.34 3.33
C GLY A 194 -3.19 16.27 4.80
N GLN A 195 -2.57 15.17 5.26
CA GLN A 195 -2.03 15.04 6.61
C GLN A 195 -0.55 15.40 6.65
N GLU A 196 -0.17 16.27 7.58
CA GLU A 196 1.23 16.67 7.76
C GLU A 196 2.09 15.53 8.32
N VAL A 197 3.30 15.39 7.79
CA VAL A 197 4.25 14.33 8.12
C VAL A 197 5.54 14.96 8.63
N GLU A 198 6.14 14.36 9.65
CA GLU A 198 7.42 14.80 10.19
C GLU A 198 8.53 14.69 9.12
N LEU A 199 9.26 15.79 8.97
CA LEU A 199 10.41 15.93 8.08
C LEU A 199 11.68 15.98 8.93
N ASP A 200 12.66 15.14 8.60
CA ASP A 200 13.96 15.20 9.27
C ASP A 200 14.86 16.30 8.69
N SER A 201 16.01 16.53 9.32
CA SER A 201 16.96 17.58 8.90
C SER A 201 17.56 17.36 7.50
N SER A 202 17.45 16.16 6.93
CA SER A 202 17.90 15.85 5.57
C SER A 202 16.79 16.06 4.53
N GLY A 203 15.57 16.37 4.97
CA GLY A 203 14.38 16.43 4.14
C GLY A 203 13.76 15.06 3.91
N ALA A 204 14.14 14.01 4.64
CA ALA A 204 13.48 12.71 4.53
C ALA A 204 12.21 12.68 5.38
N PHE A 205 11.19 11.97 4.90
CA PHE A 205 9.93 11.78 5.61
C PHE A 205 9.43 10.34 5.46
N SER A 206 8.61 9.92 6.42
CA SER A 206 7.96 8.61 6.40
C SER A 206 6.63 8.66 7.15
N ALA A 207 5.57 8.10 6.59
CA ALA A 207 4.27 7.99 7.25
C ALA A 207 3.56 6.67 6.93
N GLN A 208 2.70 6.25 7.85
CA GLN A 208 1.77 5.14 7.62
C GLN A 208 0.54 5.65 6.87
N LEU A 209 0.17 4.93 5.81
CA LEU A 209 -1.03 5.16 5.03
C LEU A 209 -2.13 4.21 5.51
N PRO A 210 -3.40 4.65 5.48
CA PRO A 210 -4.54 3.74 5.66
C PRO A 210 -4.43 2.51 4.75
N PRO A 211 -4.77 1.29 5.24
CA PRO A 211 -4.63 0.04 4.47
C PRO A 211 -5.34 0.00 3.10
N ASP A 212 -6.36 0.83 2.91
CA ASP A 212 -7.16 0.97 1.69
C ASP A 212 -6.64 2.04 0.72
N THR A 213 -5.52 2.71 1.06
CA THR A 213 -4.92 3.72 0.19
C THR A 213 -4.38 3.07 -1.07
N THR A 214 -4.92 3.46 -2.23
CA THR A 214 -4.46 3.00 -3.56
C THR A 214 -3.62 4.05 -4.28
N LEU A 215 -3.73 5.30 -3.85
CA LEU A 215 -3.01 6.45 -4.37
C LEU A 215 -2.68 7.38 -3.21
N ALA A 216 -1.41 7.77 -3.09
CA ALA A 216 -0.94 8.73 -2.10
C ALA A 216 -0.55 10.03 -2.82
N LYS A 217 -1.23 11.13 -2.49
CA LYS A 217 -0.87 12.47 -2.94
C LYS A 217 0.14 13.05 -1.95
N VAL A 218 1.36 13.27 -2.39
CA VAL A 218 2.44 13.86 -1.59
C VAL A 218 2.65 15.30 -2.05
N GLU A 219 2.55 16.23 -1.11
CA GLU A 219 2.73 17.66 -1.31
C GLU A 219 3.87 18.14 -0.40
N ALA A 220 4.89 18.77 -0.98
CA ALA A 220 5.96 19.43 -0.25
C ALA A 220 5.84 20.93 -0.44
N SER A 221 5.91 21.70 0.64
CA SER A 221 5.87 23.15 0.61
C SER A 221 7.08 23.74 1.32
N ASP A 222 7.74 24.72 0.71
CA ASP A 222 8.78 25.51 1.38
C ASP A 222 8.16 26.63 2.21
N ALA A 223 9.04 27.42 2.82
CA ALA A 223 8.67 28.56 3.63
C ALA A 223 8.28 29.81 2.83
N ALA A 224 8.52 29.80 1.51
CA ALA A 224 8.05 30.78 0.55
C ALA A 224 6.73 30.36 -0.10
N GLY A 225 6.11 29.27 0.39
CA GLY A 225 4.82 28.78 -0.09
C GLY A 225 4.83 28.12 -1.47
N ASN A 226 5.99 27.91 -2.09
CA ASN A 226 6.07 27.15 -3.34
C ASN A 226 5.78 25.68 -3.04
N THR A 227 5.14 24.99 -3.98
CA THR A 227 4.70 23.61 -3.76
C THR A 227 5.14 22.67 -4.86
N ALA A 228 5.60 21.48 -4.47
CA ALA A 228 5.82 20.35 -5.35
C ALA A 228 4.84 19.24 -4.99
N THR A 229 4.06 18.77 -5.96
CA THR A 229 3.04 17.72 -5.76
C THR A 229 3.31 16.53 -6.66
N ARG A 230 3.20 15.33 -6.11
CA ARG A 230 3.21 14.07 -6.88
C ARG A 230 2.19 13.08 -6.33
N GLU A 231 1.51 12.40 -7.23
CA GLU A 231 0.67 11.24 -6.91
C GLU A 231 1.45 9.96 -7.11
N VAL A 232 1.52 9.12 -6.07
CA VAL A 232 2.27 7.87 -6.08
C VAL A 232 1.30 6.71 -5.83
N PRO A 233 1.20 5.74 -6.75
CA PRO A 233 0.34 4.57 -6.54
C PRO A 233 0.88 3.73 -5.39
N VAL A 234 -0.03 3.23 -4.56
CA VAL A 234 0.26 2.26 -3.50
C VAL A 234 -0.15 0.90 -4.02
N ARG A 235 0.80 -0.03 -4.10
CA ARG A 235 0.58 -1.37 -4.65
C ARG A 235 0.95 -2.43 -3.64
N PHE A 236 0.15 -3.49 -3.59
CA PHE A 236 0.56 -4.71 -2.92
C PHE A 236 1.78 -5.30 -3.63
N ALA A 237 2.81 -5.63 -2.87
CA ALA A 237 3.97 -6.36 -3.32
C ALA A 237 3.99 -7.72 -2.63
N HIS A 238 3.67 -8.76 -3.39
CA HIS A 238 3.71 -10.12 -2.86
C HIS A 238 5.13 -10.46 -2.35
N PRO A 239 5.30 -10.94 -1.11
CA PRO A 239 6.61 -11.16 -0.48
C PRO A 239 7.44 -12.31 -1.09
N GLY A 240 7.03 -12.88 -2.22
CA GLY A 240 7.47 -14.20 -2.70
C GLY A 240 6.56 -15.32 -2.20
N MET A 241 6.73 -16.52 -2.75
CA MET A 241 5.94 -17.69 -2.38
C MET A 241 6.74 -18.97 -2.66
N ARG A 242 7.12 -19.70 -1.63
CA ARG A 242 7.67 -21.06 -1.72
C ARG A 242 6.67 -21.98 -1.04
N ALA A 243 5.73 -22.48 -1.82
CA ALA A 243 4.57 -23.20 -1.31
C ALA A 243 4.57 -24.69 -1.65
N VAL A 244 3.78 -25.43 -0.88
CA VAL A 244 3.32 -26.78 -1.22
C VAL A 244 1.81 -26.84 -1.09
N HIS A 245 1.17 -27.68 -1.90
CA HIS A 245 -0.25 -27.96 -1.82
C HIS A 245 -0.59 -28.84 -0.61
N MET A 246 -1.72 -28.56 0.04
CA MET A 246 -2.32 -29.39 1.08
C MET A 246 -3.83 -29.47 0.83
N SER A 247 -4.33 -30.66 0.56
CA SER A 247 -5.77 -30.87 0.55
C SER A 247 -6.36 -30.75 1.96
N ALA A 248 -7.64 -30.44 2.06
CA ALA A 248 -8.37 -30.37 3.33
C ALA A 248 -8.24 -31.67 4.15
N THR A 249 -8.33 -32.82 3.47
CA THR A 249 -8.18 -34.15 4.07
C THR A 249 -6.74 -34.45 4.48
N ALA A 250 -5.76 -34.02 3.68
CA ALA A 250 -4.34 -34.18 4.04
C ALA A 250 -3.97 -33.33 5.27
N TRP A 251 -4.53 -32.13 5.41
CA TRP A 251 -4.33 -31.30 6.60
C TRP A 251 -4.90 -31.95 7.87
N ALA A 252 -6.00 -32.70 7.74
CA ALA A 252 -6.58 -33.46 8.84
C ALA A 252 -5.72 -34.67 9.27
N SER A 253 -4.89 -35.21 8.37
CA SER A 253 -3.96 -36.31 8.66
C SER A 253 -2.65 -35.79 9.24
N LYS A 254 -2.31 -36.26 10.45
CA LYS A 254 -1.02 -35.94 11.08
C LYS A 254 0.16 -36.45 10.25
N GLU A 255 0.02 -37.61 9.62
CA GLU A 255 1.05 -38.27 8.82
C GLU A 255 1.42 -37.48 7.56
N LEU A 256 0.48 -36.73 6.99
CA LEU A 256 0.70 -35.86 5.83
C LEU A 256 1.05 -34.42 6.25
N ARG A 257 0.42 -33.91 7.31
CA ARG A 257 0.66 -32.54 7.80
C ARG A 257 2.04 -32.37 8.44
N GLU A 258 2.49 -33.30 9.27
CA GLU A 258 3.74 -33.15 10.04
C GLU A 258 5.00 -32.99 9.16
N PRO A 259 5.18 -33.75 8.05
CA PRO A 259 6.28 -33.50 7.12
C PRO A 259 6.30 -32.08 6.54
N VAL A 260 5.13 -31.50 6.24
CA VAL A 260 5.02 -30.11 5.77
C VAL A 260 5.38 -29.11 6.86
N LEU A 261 4.88 -29.31 8.09
CA LEU A 261 5.28 -28.50 9.25
C LEU A 261 6.78 -28.62 9.57
N ARG A 262 7.41 -29.75 9.24
CA ARG A 262 8.87 -29.91 9.33
C ARG A 262 9.60 -29.07 8.30
N MET A 263 9.15 -29.06 7.05
CA MET A 263 9.73 -28.20 6.01
C MET A 263 9.67 -26.71 6.38
N ILE A 264 8.57 -26.27 7.01
CA ILE A 264 8.44 -24.90 7.55
C ILE A 264 9.50 -24.63 8.62
N ARG A 265 9.62 -25.51 9.62
CA ARG A 265 10.60 -25.34 10.71
C ARG A 265 12.06 -25.36 10.24
N GLU A 266 12.33 -26.10 9.16
CA GLU A 266 13.63 -26.12 8.49
C GLU A 266 13.83 -24.92 7.52
N GLY A 267 12.85 -24.02 7.41
CA GLY A 267 12.89 -22.84 6.56
C GLY A 267 12.80 -23.13 5.06
N ARG A 268 12.43 -24.34 4.64
CA ARG A 268 12.44 -24.74 3.21
C ARG A 268 11.28 -24.13 2.41
N ILE A 269 10.18 -23.87 3.10
CA ILE A 269 8.95 -23.28 2.57
C ILE A 269 8.48 -22.18 3.52
N ASP A 270 7.82 -21.17 2.97
CA ASP A 270 7.30 -20.00 3.68
C ASP A 270 5.77 -19.86 3.54
N THR A 271 5.16 -20.73 2.74
CA THR A 271 3.76 -20.69 2.37
C THR A 271 3.17 -22.10 2.36
N VAL A 272 1.92 -22.24 2.79
CA VAL A 272 1.12 -23.45 2.55
C VAL A 272 -0.10 -23.04 1.74
N GLU A 273 -0.29 -23.71 0.61
CA GLU A 273 -1.56 -23.66 -0.08
C GLU A 273 -2.46 -24.75 0.55
N LEU A 274 -3.62 -24.34 1.07
CA LEU A 274 -4.59 -25.21 1.72
C LEU A 274 -5.95 -25.09 1.02
N ASP A 275 -6.51 -26.22 0.58
CA ASP A 275 -7.78 -26.22 -0.13
C ASP A 275 -8.93 -25.63 0.72
N ILE A 276 -9.61 -24.63 0.15
CA ILE A 276 -10.95 -24.20 0.54
C ILE A 276 -11.97 -25.13 -0.09
N LYS A 277 -11.88 -25.30 -1.42
CA LYS A 277 -12.77 -26.18 -2.22
C LYS A 277 -11.98 -26.87 -3.32
N ASP A 278 -12.08 -28.19 -3.37
CA ASP A 278 -11.36 -29.04 -4.33
C ASP A 278 -12.16 -29.31 -5.62
N GLU A 279 -11.58 -30.08 -6.55
CA GLU A 279 -12.20 -30.44 -7.82
C GLU A 279 -13.36 -31.43 -7.74
N ALA A 280 -13.60 -32.03 -6.57
CA ALA A 280 -14.82 -32.78 -6.29
C ALA A 280 -15.97 -31.84 -5.86
N GLY A 281 -15.70 -30.54 -5.68
CA GLY A 281 -16.67 -29.56 -5.22
C GLY A 281 -16.86 -29.58 -3.70
N GLU A 282 -15.98 -30.26 -2.96
CA GLU A 282 -16.07 -30.35 -1.50
C GLU A 282 -15.41 -29.13 -0.85
N VAL A 283 -16.16 -28.43 -0.01
CA VAL A 283 -15.61 -27.36 0.83
C VAL A 283 -15.01 -28.00 2.08
N GLY A 284 -13.71 -27.83 2.31
CA GLY A 284 -12.94 -28.58 3.30
C GLY A 284 -13.36 -28.39 4.76
N TYR A 285 -14.09 -27.31 5.05
CA TYR A 285 -14.58 -26.95 6.38
C TYR A 285 -16.09 -26.63 6.36
N GLU A 286 -16.68 -26.48 7.55
CA GLU A 286 -18.09 -26.18 7.73
C GLU A 286 -18.40 -24.72 7.32
N SER A 287 -18.57 -24.49 6.02
CA SER A 287 -18.88 -23.17 5.46
C SER A 287 -20.29 -22.71 5.82
N GLU A 288 -20.43 -21.41 6.09
CA GLU A 288 -21.67 -20.68 6.32
C GLU A 288 -22.30 -20.12 5.04
N VAL A 289 -21.66 -20.32 3.87
CA VAL A 289 -22.23 -19.89 2.59
C VAL A 289 -23.52 -20.67 2.31
N PRO A 290 -24.69 -19.99 2.15
CA PRO A 290 -25.98 -20.66 2.07
C PRO A 290 -26.08 -21.73 0.98
N LEU A 291 -25.54 -21.44 -0.22
CA LEU A 291 -25.58 -22.41 -1.31
C LEU A 291 -24.69 -23.63 -1.03
N ALA A 292 -23.53 -23.47 -0.36
CA ALA A 292 -22.66 -24.59 0.01
C ALA A 292 -23.41 -25.58 0.92
N LYS A 293 -24.11 -25.06 1.93
CA LYS A 293 -24.95 -25.84 2.84
C LYS A 293 -26.11 -26.51 2.11
N GLN A 294 -26.81 -25.76 1.26
CA GLN A 294 -27.97 -26.25 0.52
C GLN A 294 -27.63 -27.44 -0.38
N VAL A 295 -26.51 -27.37 -1.11
CA VAL A 295 -26.11 -28.43 -2.05
C VAL A 295 -25.35 -29.58 -1.38
N GLY A 296 -25.03 -29.45 -0.09
CA GLY A 296 -24.26 -30.46 0.67
C GLY A 296 -22.77 -30.49 0.32
N ALA A 297 -22.18 -29.35 -0.09
CA ALA A 297 -20.77 -29.26 -0.43
C ALA A 297 -19.84 -29.22 0.80
N THR A 298 -20.35 -28.81 1.97
CA THR A 298 -19.55 -28.63 3.19
C THR A 298 -19.04 -29.95 3.78
N ARG A 299 -17.80 -29.98 4.25
CA ARG A 299 -17.18 -31.06 5.02
C ARG A 299 -16.67 -30.52 6.35
N ASN A 300 -16.18 -31.39 7.23
CA ASN A 300 -15.57 -30.99 8.49
C ASN A 300 -14.18 -31.64 8.61
N HIS A 301 -13.33 -31.44 7.59
CA HIS A 301 -11.98 -32.00 7.59
C HIS A 301 -11.04 -31.19 8.50
N TYR A 302 -11.20 -29.87 8.56
CA TYR A 302 -10.40 -29.02 9.43
C TYR A 302 -11.15 -27.78 9.93
N ASP A 303 -10.65 -27.20 11.02
CA ASP A 303 -11.05 -25.88 11.51
C ASP A 303 -10.14 -24.83 10.86
N PRO A 304 -10.67 -23.95 9.99
CA PRO A 304 -9.85 -23.03 9.21
C PRO A 304 -9.17 -21.99 10.09
N ARG A 305 -9.85 -21.48 11.13
CA ARG A 305 -9.23 -20.48 12.02
C ARG A 305 -8.05 -21.09 12.78
N LYS A 306 -8.23 -22.29 13.32
CA LYS A 306 -7.12 -22.99 14.01
C LYS A 306 -5.95 -23.30 13.08
N ALA A 307 -6.22 -23.75 11.86
CA ALA A 307 -5.18 -24.06 10.87
C ALA A 307 -4.39 -22.79 10.49
N ILE A 308 -5.09 -21.70 10.19
CA ILE A 308 -4.49 -20.42 9.85
C ILE A 308 -3.68 -19.86 11.03
N GLU A 309 -4.23 -19.88 12.24
CA GLU A 309 -3.53 -19.43 13.45
C GLU A 309 -2.29 -20.27 13.75
N GLU A 310 -2.30 -21.57 13.45
CA GLU A 310 -1.12 -22.45 13.57
C GLU A 310 -0.02 -22.02 12.59
N LEU A 311 -0.35 -21.84 11.31
CA LEU A 311 0.59 -21.44 10.27
C LEU A 311 1.11 -20.01 10.48
N HIS A 312 0.24 -19.06 10.81
CA HIS A 312 0.63 -17.67 11.09
C HIS A 312 1.56 -17.56 12.30
N ARG A 313 1.38 -18.37 13.36
CA ARG A 313 2.32 -18.42 14.49
C ARG A 313 3.71 -18.92 14.10
N MET A 314 3.83 -19.62 12.99
CA MET A 314 5.10 -20.07 12.41
C MET A 314 5.63 -19.08 11.35
N ASN A 315 5.00 -17.90 11.21
CA ASN A 315 5.31 -16.90 10.18
C ASN A 315 5.16 -17.44 8.75
N VAL A 316 4.14 -18.27 8.51
CA VAL A 316 3.83 -18.88 7.22
C VAL A 316 2.59 -18.25 6.62
N ARG A 317 2.65 -17.91 5.33
CA ARG A 317 1.51 -17.43 4.55
C ARG A 317 0.55 -18.57 4.22
N VAL A 318 -0.76 -18.33 4.25
CA VAL A 318 -1.78 -19.32 3.93
C VAL A 318 -2.55 -18.92 2.68
N VAL A 319 -2.37 -19.70 1.62
CA VAL A 319 -3.06 -19.53 0.34
C VAL A 319 -4.25 -20.47 0.29
N GLY A 320 -5.46 -19.94 0.14
CA GLY A 320 -6.66 -20.77 0.02
C GLY A 320 -6.96 -21.12 -1.42
N ARG A 321 -6.78 -22.38 -1.85
CA ARG A 321 -7.18 -22.80 -3.21
C ARG A 321 -8.68 -23.04 -3.30
N LEU A 322 -9.28 -22.48 -4.34
CA LEU A 322 -10.71 -22.60 -4.60
C LEU A 322 -10.93 -22.99 -6.06
N VAL A 323 -11.27 -24.25 -6.29
CA VAL A 323 -11.69 -24.75 -7.61
C VAL A 323 -13.07 -24.19 -7.94
N ALA A 324 -13.16 -23.32 -8.95
CA ALA A 324 -14.36 -22.54 -9.22
C ALA A 324 -15.42 -23.30 -10.03
N PHE A 325 -15.11 -23.64 -11.29
CA PHE A 325 -16.13 -24.09 -12.26
C PHE A 325 -16.13 -25.59 -12.54
N ARG A 326 -15.12 -26.34 -12.06
CA ARG A 326 -15.22 -27.80 -11.95
C ARG A 326 -15.83 -28.15 -10.59
N ASP A 327 -17.14 -28.38 -10.57
CA ASP A 327 -17.90 -28.54 -9.33
C ASP A 327 -19.07 -29.53 -9.54
N PRO A 328 -18.81 -30.84 -9.43
CA PRO A 328 -19.81 -31.86 -9.66
C PRO A 328 -20.91 -31.89 -8.57
N ILE A 329 -20.65 -31.39 -7.36
CA ILE A 329 -21.66 -31.28 -6.30
C ILE A 329 -22.71 -30.23 -6.68
N LEU A 330 -22.28 -29.00 -6.97
CA LEU A 330 -23.18 -27.94 -7.42
C LEU A 330 -23.84 -28.32 -8.75
N GLY A 331 -23.09 -28.92 -9.67
CA GLY A 331 -23.61 -29.36 -10.95
C GLY A 331 -24.72 -30.41 -10.81
N THR A 332 -24.51 -31.42 -9.97
CA THR A 332 -25.51 -32.46 -9.70
C THR A 332 -26.76 -31.88 -9.04
N ALA A 333 -26.59 -31.01 -8.03
CA ALA A 333 -27.71 -30.33 -7.38
C ALA A 333 -28.50 -29.46 -8.38
N SER A 334 -27.80 -28.68 -9.21
CA SER A 334 -28.43 -27.84 -10.25
C SER A 334 -29.21 -28.67 -11.27
N TRP A 335 -28.68 -29.83 -11.64
CA TRP A 335 -29.40 -30.78 -12.50
C TRP A 335 -30.65 -31.35 -11.80
N LYS A 336 -30.57 -31.75 -10.53
CA LYS A 336 -31.74 -32.26 -9.80
C LYS A 336 -32.83 -31.20 -9.61
N GLU A 337 -32.45 -29.96 -9.36
CA GLU A 337 -33.35 -28.82 -9.14
C GLU A 337 -33.95 -28.23 -10.42
N GLY A 338 -33.55 -28.70 -11.60
CA GLY A 338 -34.01 -28.13 -12.88
C GLY A 338 -33.31 -26.83 -13.31
N LYS A 339 -32.29 -26.39 -12.57
CA LYS A 339 -31.52 -25.15 -12.84
C LYS A 339 -30.42 -25.41 -13.86
N ARG A 340 -30.83 -25.79 -15.08
CA ARG A 340 -29.92 -26.25 -16.15
C ARG A 340 -28.95 -25.17 -16.62
N ASP A 341 -29.34 -23.91 -16.50
CA ASP A 341 -28.55 -22.73 -16.87
C ASP A 341 -27.32 -22.51 -15.98
N ARG A 342 -27.24 -23.17 -14.82
CA ARG A 342 -26.03 -23.22 -13.98
C ARG A 342 -24.97 -24.19 -14.48
N LEU A 343 -25.21 -24.93 -15.56
CA LEU A 343 -24.27 -25.89 -16.16
C LEU A 343 -23.82 -25.42 -17.53
N VAL A 344 -22.59 -25.78 -17.91
CA VAL A 344 -22.24 -25.80 -19.33
C VAL A 344 -23.02 -26.93 -20.00
N GLN A 345 -23.53 -26.69 -21.19
CA GLN A 345 -24.45 -27.58 -21.88
C GLN A 345 -23.91 -28.07 -23.21
N THR A 346 -24.42 -29.20 -23.69
CA THR A 346 -24.36 -29.56 -25.11
C THR A 346 -25.31 -28.67 -25.92
N THR A 347 -25.17 -28.67 -27.25
CA THR A 347 -26.13 -27.99 -28.15
C THR A 347 -27.56 -28.51 -28.01
N SER A 348 -27.76 -29.75 -27.59
CA SER A 348 -29.07 -30.36 -27.29
C SER A 348 -29.62 -30.03 -25.89
N GLY A 349 -28.89 -29.28 -25.06
CA GLY A 349 -29.31 -28.89 -23.71
C GLY A 349 -28.97 -29.88 -22.59
N GLY A 350 -28.24 -30.96 -22.90
CA GLY A 350 -27.70 -31.88 -21.89
C GLY A 350 -26.52 -31.27 -21.14
N ALA A 351 -26.13 -31.81 -19.99
CA ALA A 351 -24.96 -31.32 -19.25
C ALA A 351 -23.66 -31.69 -19.98
N TRP A 352 -22.79 -30.70 -20.21
CA TRP A 352 -21.47 -30.94 -20.77
C TRP A 352 -20.57 -31.61 -19.73
N SER A 353 -19.98 -32.75 -20.09
CA SER A 353 -19.20 -33.58 -19.17
C SER A 353 -17.73 -33.69 -19.58
N ALA A 354 -17.42 -33.43 -20.86
CA ALA A 354 -16.14 -33.80 -21.48
C ALA A 354 -15.72 -35.22 -21.05
N HIS A 355 -14.52 -35.38 -20.49
CA HIS A 355 -14.03 -36.64 -19.91
C HIS A 355 -13.99 -36.66 -18.37
N TYR A 356 -14.57 -35.64 -17.71
CA TYR A 356 -14.46 -35.45 -16.25
C TYR A 356 -15.60 -36.09 -15.45
N GLY A 357 -16.60 -36.66 -16.13
CA GLY A 357 -17.80 -37.23 -15.52
C GLY A 357 -19.01 -36.29 -15.62
N GLN A 358 -20.20 -36.83 -15.35
CA GLN A 358 -21.46 -36.08 -15.49
C GLN A 358 -21.53 -34.89 -14.53
N TYR A 359 -22.08 -33.77 -15.02
CA TYR A 359 -22.33 -32.54 -14.24
C TYR A 359 -21.07 -31.87 -13.68
N SER A 360 -19.88 -32.23 -14.18
CA SER A 360 -18.62 -31.76 -13.62
C SER A 360 -18.36 -30.26 -13.82
N PHE A 361 -18.98 -29.62 -14.82
CA PHE A 361 -18.72 -28.22 -15.12
C PHE A 361 -19.94 -27.32 -14.96
N THR A 362 -19.82 -26.40 -14.03
CA THR A 362 -20.78 -25.33 -13.81
C THR A 362 -20.50 -24.15 -14.74
N ASN A 363 -21.52 -23.33 -14.95
CA ASN A 363 -21.51 -22.26 -15.94
C ASN A 363 -20.82 -21.01 -15.40
N PHE A 364 -19.64 -20.70 -15.94
CA PHE A 364 -18.84 -19.52 -15.58
C PHE A 364 -19.48 -18.17 -15.97
N ALA A 365 -20.53 -18.16 -16.80
CA ALA A 365 -21.33 -16.98 -17.12
C ALA A 365 -22.58 -16.84 -16.25
N ASN A 366 -22.95 -17.85 -15.46
CA ASN A 366 -24.15 -17.79 -14.63
C ASN A 366 -23.90 -16.94 -13.36
N PRO A 367 -24.69 -15.87 -13.11
CA PRO A 367 -24.47 -14.98 -11.97
C PRO A 367 -24.51 -15.68 -10.60
N GLU A 368 -25.33 -16.72 -10.44
CA GLU A 368 -25.44 -17.43 -9.16
C GLU A 368 -24.26 -18.36 -8.90
N VAL A 369 -23.76 -19.04 -9.94
CA VAL A 369 -22.53 -19.85 -9.87
C VAL A 369 -21.31 -18.97 -9.56
N ARG A 370 -21.22 -17.80 -10.19
CA ARG A 370 -20.15 -16.81 -9.91
C ARG A 370 -20.25 -16.31 -8.48
N LYS A 371 -21.45 -15.89 -8.06
CA LYS A 371 -21.69 -15.40 -6.69
C LYS A 371 -21.33 -16.45 -5.65
N TYR A 372 -21.68 -17.71 -5.87
CA TYR A 372 -21.33 -18.82 -4.97
C TYR A 372 -19.81 -18.93 -4.72
N ASN A 373 -19.02 -18.93 -5.79
CA ASN A 373 -17.56 -19.02 -5.67
C ASN A 373 -16.94 -17.74 -5.07
N ILE A 374 -17.53 -16.57 -5.30
CA ILE A 374 -17.11 -15.31 -4.67
C ILE A 374 -17.47 -15.29 -3.18
N ASP A 375 -18.66 -15.75 -2.80
CA ASP A 375 -19.09 -15.82 -1.40
C ASP A 375 -18.19 -16.74 -0.58
N LEU A 376 -17.78 -17.89 -1.13
CA LEU A 376 -16.80 -18.79 -0.51
C LEU A 376 -15.42 -18.12 -0.34
N ALA A 377 -14.94 -17.42 -1.36
CA ALA A 377 -13.67 -16.69 -1.27
C ALA A 377 -13.72 -15.55 -0.24
N VAL A 378 -14.82 -14.81 -0.18
CA VAL A 378 -15.06 -13.76 0.82
C VAL A 378 -15.11 -14.34 2.23
N GLU A 379 -15.77 -15.48 2.42
CA GLU A 379 -15.76 -16.20 3.69
C GLU A 379 -14.33 -16.60 4.09
N ALA A 380 -13.58 -17.22 3.19
CA ALA A 380 -12.20 -17.62 3.44
C ALA A 380 -11.29 -16.42 3.80
N ALA A 381 -11.41 -15.31 3.08
CA ALA A 381 -10.68 -14.09 3.40
C ALA A 381 -11.00 -13.56 4.82
N LYS A 382 -12.27 -13.64 5.26
CA LYS A 382 -12.71 -13.29 6.62
C LYS A 382 -12.27 -14.31 7.69
N LEU A 383 -12.02 -15.55 7.30
CA LEU A 383 -11.49 -16.58 8.20
C LEU A 383 -9.99 -16.37 8.48
N GLY A 384 -9.27 -15.71 7.57
CA GLY A 384 -7.89 -15.29 7.78
C GLY A 384 -6.92 -15.70 6.68
N PHE A 385 -7.38 -16.41 5.63
CA PHE A 385 -6.54 -16.73 4.47
C PHE A 385 -5.91 -15.46 3.90
N ASP A 386 -4.62 -15.51 3.57
CA ASP A 386 -3.86 -14.36 3.07
C ASP A 386 -4.09 -14.15 1.57
N ASP A 387 -4.31 -15.26 0.86
CA ASP A 387 -4.59 -15.28 -0.57
C ASP A 387 -5.80 -16.16 -0.85
N ILE A 388 -6.53 -15.82 -1.91
CA ILE A 388 -7.43 -16.74 -2.58
C ILE A 388 -6.82 -17.08 -3.94
N LEU A 389 -6.45 -18.33 -4.13
CA LEU A 389 -5.96 -18.84 -5.40
C LEU A 389 -7.09 -19.58 -6.12
N TYR A 390 -7.70 -18.92 -7.09
CA TYR A 390 -8.71 -19.57 -7.91
C TYR A 390 -8.07 -20.63 -8.82
N ASP A 391 -8.63 -21.83 -8.82
CA ASP A 391 -8.28 -22.90 -9.73
C ASP A 391 -9.50 -23.29 -10.57
N TYR A 392 -9.28 -23.95 -11.71
CA TYR A 392 -10.33 -24.31 -12.67
C TYR A 392 -11.24 -23.14 -13.09
N ILE A 393 -10.70 -21.91 -13.11
CA ILE A 393 -11.33 -20.75 -13.78
C ILE A 393 -11.12 -20.84 -15.30
N ARG A 394 -11.75 -21.82 -15.91
CA ARG A 394 -11.60 -22.17 -17.31
C ARG A 394 -12.88 -22.76 -17.88
N ARG A 395 -12.97 -22.80 -19.20
CA ARG A 395 -13.99 -23.63 -19.86
C ARG A 395 -13.61 -25.13 -19.82
N PRO A 396 -14.58 -26.04 -19.96
CA PRO A 396 -14.31 -27.47 -20.11
C PRO A 396 -13.58 -27.77 -21.42
N ASP A 397 -12.91 -28.92 -21.48
CA ASP A 397 -12.31 -29.42 -22.72
C ASP A 397 -13.38 -29.77 -23.78
N GLY A 398 -12.98 -29.67 -25.04
CA GLY A 398 -13.76 -30.07 -26.21
C GLY A 398 -14.10 -28.93 -27.17
N PRO A 399 -14.80 -29.24 -28.27
CA PRO A 399 -15.08 -28.30 -29.35
C PRO A 399 -16.15 -27.29 -28.95
N MET A 400 -15.82 -26.00 -29.06
CA MET A 400 -16.73 -24.90 -28.71
C MET A 400 -18.06 -24.95 -29.47
N GLY A 401 -18.06 -25.36 -30.74
CA GLY A 401 -19.28 -25.47 -31.54
C GLY A 401 -20.29 -26.52 -31.05
N GLN A 402 -19.88 -27.40 -30.13
CA GLN A 402 -20.76 -28.40 -29.50
C GLN A 402 -21.16 -28.01 -28.08
N MET A 403 -20.61 -26.91 -27.55
CA MET A 403 -20.91 -26.39 -26.23
C MET A 403 -21.86 -25.21 -26.33
N ARG A 404 -22.75 -25.12 -25.33
CA ARG A 404 -23.55 -23.94 -25.06
C ARG A 404 -23.28 -23.49 -23.64
N VAL A 405 -23.01 -22.21 -23.47
CA VAL A 405 -22.82 -21.56 -22.17
C VAL A 405 -23.98 -20.58 -21.98
N PRO A 406 -25.07 -20.99 -21.31
CA PRO A 406 -26.25 -20.14 -21.15
C PRO A 406 -25.91 -18.77 -20.53
N GLY A 407 -26.45 -17.69 -21.10
CA GLY A 407 -26.21 -16.33 -20.57
C GLY A 407 -24.82 -15.76 -20.84
N LEU A 408 -23.93 -16.47 -21.57
CA LEU A 408 -22.64 -15.94 -21.97
C LEU A 408 -22.81 -14.69 -22.84
N ARG A 409 -22.11 -13.61 -22.47
CA ARG A 409 -21.98 -12.37 -23.23
C ARG A 409 -20.51 -12.18 -23.58
N GLY A 410 -20.22 -11.92 -24.86
CA GLY A 410 -18.84 -11.87 -25.35
C GLY A 410 -18.21 -13.26 -25.45
N SER A 411 -16.89 -13.32 -25.37
CA SER A 411 -16.13 -14.57 -25.43
C SER A 411 -16.09 -15.29 -24.06
N PRO A 412 -15.82 -16.60 -24.02
CA PRO A 412 -15.53 -17.31 -22.78
C PRO A 412 -14.42 -16.65 -21.94
N GLU A 413 -13.38 -16.14 -22.60
CA GLU A 413 -12.25 -15.42 -22.01
C GLU A 413 -12.70 -14.13 -21.32
N ASP A 414 -13.60 -13.36 -21.93
CA ASP A 414 -14.20 -12.16 -21.33
C ASP A 414 -14.99 -12.51 -20.06
N SER A 415 -15.71 -13.64 -20.08
CA SER A 415 -16.49 -14.09 -18.94
C SER A 415 -15.61 -14.51 -17.76
N ILE A 416 -14.50 -15.22 -18.02
CA ILE A 416 -13.54 -15.62 -16.99
C ILE A 416 -12.75 -14.41 -16.48
N THR A 417 -12.35 -13.50 -17.36
CA THR A 417 -11.64 -12.26 -16.98
C THR A 417 -12.51 -11.36 -16.11
N SER A 418 -13.78 -11.16 -16.49
CA SER A 418 -14.73 -10.39 -15.67
C SER A 418 -15.02 -11.06 -14.33
N PHE A 419 -14.99 -12.39 -14.25
CA PHE A 419 -15.14 -13.12 -12.98
C PHE A 419 -14.00 -12.77 -12.03
N MET A 420 -12.77 -12.79 -12.53
CA MET A 420 -11.61 -12.40 -11.73
C MET A 420 -11.69 -10.94 -11.27
N ALA A 421 -12.16 -10.04 -12.13
CA ALA A 421 -12.37 -8.64 -11.75
C ALA A 421 -13.45 -8.48 -10.66
N GLU A 422 -14.55 -9.23 -10.74
CA GLU A 422 -15.60 -9.27 -9.69
C GLU A 422 -15.07 -9.83 -8.37
N ALA A 423 -14.37 -10.96 -8.42
CA ALA A 423 -13.81 -11.62 -7.25
C ALA A 423 -12.78 -10.72 -6.55
N GLN A 424 -11.86 -10.10 -7.30
CA GLN A 424 -10.86 -9.19 -6.74
C GLN A 424 -11.51 -8.02 -5.98
N ARG A 425 -12.56 -7.39 -6.53
CA ARG A 425 -13.28 -6.31 -5.85
C ARG A 425 -13.98 -6.77 -4.57
N ALA A 426 -14.47 -8.02 -4.54
CA ALA A 426 -15.16 -8.57 -3.38
C ALA A 426 -14.18 -9.03 -2.27
N ILE A 427 -13.01 -9.56 -2.64
CA ILE A 427 -12.06 -10.19 -1.71
C ILE A 427 -11.14 -9.16 -1.04
N ARG A 428 -10.63 -8.18 -1.80
CA ARG A 428 -9.64 -7.20 -1.30
C ARG A 428 -10.07 -6.45 -0.03
N PRO A 429 -11.34 -6.01 0.13
CA PRO A 429 -11.80 -5.36 1.36
C PRO A 429 -11.68 -6.23 2.63
N HIS A 430 -11.46 -7.54 2.46
CA HIS A 430 -11.25 -8.49 3.56
C HIS A 430 -9.77 -8.85 3.77
N GLY A 431 -8.86 -8.11 3.13
CA GLY A 431 -7.43 -8.17 3.37
C GLY A 431 -6.71 -9.35 2.72
N ALA A 432 -7.36 -10.06 1.80
CA ALA A 432 -6.74 -11.13 1.02
C ALA A 432 -6.46 -10.68 -0.42
N VAL A 433 -5.38 -11.20 -1.00
CA VAL A 433 -5.02 -10.98 -2.42
C VAL A 433 -5.57 -12.10 -3.29
N VAL A 434 -5.65 -11.88 -4.60
CA VAL A 434 -6.27 -12.83 -5.52
C VAL A 434 -5.27 -13.36 -6.52
N GLY A 435 -5.07 -14.67 -6.50
CA GLY A 435 -4.31 -15.43 -7.49
C GLY A 435 -5.20 -16.20 -8.44
N ALA A 436 -4.63 -16.61 -9.59
CA ALA A 436 -5.28 -17.48 -10.54
C ALA A 436 -4.34 -18.59 -11.04
N SER A 437 -4.74 -19.84 -10.87
CA SER A 437 -4.10 -20.99 -11.50
C SER A 437 -4.49 -21.06 -12.97
N VAL A 438 -3.49 -21.06 -13.85
CA VAL A 438 -3.68 -21.08 -15.31
C VAL A 438 -3.01 -22.30 -15.91
N PHE A 439 -3.63 -22.91 -16.92
CA PHE A 439 -3.07 -24.09 -17.57
C PHE A 439 -1.86 -23.70 -18.42
N GLY A 440 -0.81 -24.52 -18.43
CA GLY A 440 0.39 -24.25 -19.23
C GLY A 440 0.10 -23.99 -20.71
N ILE A 441 -0.93 -24.66 -21.26
CA ILE A 441 -1.38 -24.48 -22.65
C ILE A 441 -1.84 -23.04 -22.96
N ALA A 442 -2.29 -22.29 -21.95
CA ALA A 442 -2.80 -20.92 -22.09
C ALA A 442 -1.76 -19.94 -22.64
N ALA A 443 -0.46 -20.25 -22.45
CA ALA A 443 0.63 -19.48 -23.00
C ALA A 443 0.62 -19.41 -24.54
N THR A 444 0.09 -20.41 -25.23
CA THR A 444 0.10 -20.42 -26.71
C THR A 444 -1.28 -20.61 -27.31
N ARG A 445 -2.19 -21.28 -26.59
CA ARG A 445 -3.54 -21.62 -27.03
C ARG A 445 -4.57 -21.21 -25.97
N PRO A 446 -4.68 -19.91 -25.62
CA PRO A 446 -5.57 -19.45 -24.54
C PRO A 446 -7.03 -19.83 -24.79
N THR A 447 -7.47 -19.89 -26.04
CA THR A 447 -8.87 -20.16 -26.42
C THR A 447 -9.32 -21.60 -26.21
N GLU A 448 -8.38 -22.54 -26.11
CA GLU A 448 -8.70 -23.95 -25.84
C GLU A 448 -9.24 -24.16 -24.43
N ILE A 449 -8.87 -23.28 -23.50
CA ILE A 449 -9.29 -23.36 -22.10
C ILE A 449 -9.82 -22.02 -21.55
N ALA A 450 -9.96 -21.02 -22.41
CA ALA A 450 -10.53 -19.69 -22.14
C ALA A 450 -9.77 -18.88 -21.07
N GLN A 451 -8.44 -18.97 -21.06
CA GLN A 451 -7.59 -18.18 -20.15
C GLN A 451 -6.69 -17.24 -20.97
N ASP A 452 -7.17 -16.02 -21.19
CA ASP A 452 -6.37 -14.93 -21.74
C ASP A 452 -5.42 -14.40 -20.67
N ILE A 453 -4.13 -14.71 -20.81
CA ILE A 453 -3.10 -14.39 -19.81
C ILE A 453 -2.92 -12.87 -19.60
N PRO A 454 -2.71 -12.04 -20.64
CA PRO A 454 -2.67 -10.59 -20.46
C PRO A 454 -3.93 -9.99 -19.83
N ALA A 455 -5.12 -10.53 -20.14
CA ALA A 455 -6.38 -10.04 -19.56
C ALA A 455 -6.51 -10.43 -18.08
N LEU A 456 -6.22 -11.68 -17.73
CA LEU A 456 -6.23 -12.16 -16.34
C LEU A 456 -5.21 -11.44 -15.46
N ALA A 457 -4.02 -11.16 -15.99
CA ALA A 457 -2.96 -10.44 -15.28
C ALA A 457 -3.38 -9.04 -14.77
N LYS A 458 -4.40 -8.42 -15.37
CA LYS A 458 -4.93 -7.12 -14.92
C LYS A 458 -5.79 -7.23 -13.65
N HIS A 459 -6.25 -8.43 -13.32
CA HIS A 459 -7.23 -8.68 -12.25
C HIS A 459 -6.76 -9.72 -11.23
N ALA A 460 -5.54 -10.25 -11.40
CA ALA A 460 -4.90 -11.14 -10.46
C ALA A 460 -3.60 -10.51 -9.95
N ASP A 461 -3.39 -10.55 -8.64
CA ASP A 461 -2.15 -10.10 -7.99
C ASP A 461 -0.98 -11.03 -8.38
N TYR A 462 -1.29 -12.30 -8.67
CA TYR A 462 -0.36 -13.23 -9.29
C TYR A 462 -1.07 -14.30 -10.13
N LEU A 463 -0.34 -14.87 -11.09
CA LEU A 463 -0.73 -16.05 -11.85
C LEU A 463 0.13 -17.25 -11.47
N SER A 464 -0.49 -18.42 -11.39
CA SER A 464 0.17 -19.69 -11.11
C SER A 464 0.04 -20.64 -12.30
N PRO A 465 0.92 -20.52 -13.31
CA PRO A 465 0.90 -21.42 -14.45
C PRO A 465 1.26 -22.85 -14.04
N MET A 466 0.40 -23.81 -14.42
CA MET A 466 0.59 -25.24 -14.24
C MET A 466 1.48 -25.79 -15.34
N THR A 467 2.78 -25.89 -15.04
CA THR A 467 3.83 -26.26 -16.00
C THR A 467 4.33 -27.69 -15.82
N TYR A 468 3.43 -28.60 -15.45
CA TYR A 468 3.75 -30.00 -15.16
C TYR A 468 4.35 -30.72 -16.38
N PRO A 469 5.64 -31.11 -16.35
CA PRO A 469 6.31 -31.76 -17.48
C PRO A 469 5.60 -33.01 -18.01
N SER A 470 4.92 -33.77 -17.14
CA SER A 470 4.20 -34.99 -17.53
C SER A 470 2.96 -34.73 -18.40
N HIS A 471 2.48 -33.49 -18.49
CA HIS A 471 1.26 -33.13 -19.22
C HIS A 471 1.54 -32.57 -20.63
N TRP A 472 2.81 -32.52 -21.05
CA TRP A 472 3.21 -32.05 -22.36
C TRP A 472 3.51 -33.22 -23.30
N GLY A 473 3.03 -33.12 -24.54
CA GLY A 473 3.36 -34.08 -25.59
C GLY A 473 4.82 -33.95 -26.07
N PRO A 474 5.43 -35.03 -26.57
CA PRO A 474 6.75 -34.97 -27.22
C PRO A 474 6.81 -33.88 -28.30
N GLY A 475 7.86 -33.07 -28.29
CA GLY A 475 8.08 -31.99 -29.26
C GLY A 475 7.49 -30.63 -28.88
N GLU A 476 6.64 -30.55 -27.85
CA GLU A 476 6.13 -29.26 -27.34
C GLU A 476 7.31 -28.37 -26.90
N TYR A 477 7.25 -27.09 -27.27
CA TYR A 477 8.37 -26.13 -27.12
C TYR A 477 9.72 -26.61 -27.70
N GLY A 478 9.72 -27.56 -28.64
CA GLY A 478 10.95 -28.15 -29.19
C GLY A 478 11.70 -29.01 -28.16
N VAL A 479 11.00 -29.60 -27.20
CA VAL A 479 11.56 -30.50 -26.19
C VAL A 479 11.17 -31.94 -26.54
N ALA A 480 12.16 -32.81 -26.78
CA ALA A 480 11.91 -34.15 -27.31
C ALA A 480 11.10 -35.02 -26.34
N ASN A 481 11.43 -34.99 -25.05
CA ASN A 481 10.69 -35.67 -24.00
C ASN A 481 10.49 -34.72 -22.82
N PRO A 482 9.41 -33.92 -22.78
CA PRO A 482 9.17 -32.97 -21.72
C PRO A 482 9.27 -33.56 -20.31
N ASN A 483 8.66 -34.73 -20.10
CA ASN A 483 8.59 -35.37 -18.78
C ASN A 483 9.97 -35.82 -18.25
N ALA A 484 10.89 -36.20 -19.15
CA ALA A 484 12.29 -36.55 -18.81
C ALA A 484 13.28 -35.39 -19.01
N GLN A 485 12.81 -34.25 -19.53
CA GLN A 485 13.60 -33.02 -19.72
C GLN A 485 12.91 -31.85 -19.01
N PRO A 486 12.65 -31.96 -17.69
CA PRO A 486 11.77 -31.03 -16.99
C PRO A 486 12.30 -29.59 -16.95
N TYR A 487 13.62 -29.39 -16.92
CA TYR A 487 14.20 -28.04 -17.04
C TYR A 487 13.78 -27.35 -18.34
N ASP A 488 13.96 -28.04 -19.48
CA ASP A 488 13.79 -27.47 -20.81
C ASP A 488 12.34 -27.06 -21.08
N ILE A 489 11.37 -27.90 -20.71
CA ILE A 489 9.96 -27.58 -20.91
C ILE A 489 9.50 -26.46 -19.97
N THR A 490 9.91 -26.52 -18.69
CA THR A 490 9.51 -25.52 -17.70
C THR A 490 10.12 -24.15 -18.02
N VAL A 491 11.41 -24.07 -18.35
CA VAL A 491 12.06 -22.77 -18.64
C VAL A 491 11.44 -22.09 -19.86
N ARG A 492 11.12 -22.87 -20.92
CA ARG A 492 10.53 -22.35 -22.16
C ARG A 492 9.08 -21.95 -21.98
N SER A 493 8.28 -22.76 -21.27
CA SER A 493 6.88 -22.42 -21.00
C SER A 493 6.75 -21.20 -20.09
N LEU A 494 7.57 -21.08 -19.04
CA LEU A 494 7.53 -19.93 -18.14
C LEU A 494 7.96 -18.63 -18.81
N ALA A 495 8.90 -18.68 -19.76
CA ALA A 495 9.32 -17.51 -20.53
C ALA A 495 8.14 -16.85 -21.28
N ASP A 496 7.21 -17.64 -21.82
CA ASP A 496 6.02 -17.12 -22.48
C ASP A 496 5.06 -16.43 -21.50
N PHE A 497 4.88 -16.98 -20.30
CA PHE A 497 4.06 -16.32 -19.26
C PHE A 497 4.71 -15.01 -18.80
N VAL A 498 6.03 -14.98 -18.57
CA VAL A 498 6.76 -13.76 -18.22
C VAL A 498 6.58 -12.69 -19.30
N LYS A 499 6.78 -13.05 -20.56
CA LYS A 499 6.59 -12.12 -21.69
C LYS A 499 5.17 -11.58 -21.78
N LYS A 500 4.15 -12.43 -21.58
CA LYS A 500 2.74 -12.01 -21.67
C LYS A 500 2.26 -11.15 -20.50
N THR A 501 2.95 -11.21 -19.37
CA THR A 501 2.59 -10.47 -18.15
C THR A 501 3.44 -9.21 -17.96
N GLU A 502 4.40 -8.97 -18.86
CA GLU A 502 5.26 -7.79 -18.84
C GLU A 502 4.42 -6.49 -18.76
N GLY A 503 4.82 -5.57 -17.87
CA GLY A 503 4.14 -4.29 -17.68
C GLY A 503 2.79 -4.35 -16.93
N THR A 504 2.23 -5.52 -16.65
CA THR A 504 0.94 -5.64 -15.93
C THR A 504 1.07 -5.43 -14.41
N GLY A 505 2.25 -5.75 -13.86
CA GLY A 505 2.52 -5.74 -12.42
C GLY A 505 2.07 -7.02 -11.68
N THR A 506 1.44 -7.98 -12.37
CA THR A 506 1.14 -9.30 -11.79
C THR A 506 2.44 -10.08 -11.55
N ARG A 507 2.48 -10.89 -10.49
CA ARG A 507 3.59 -11.81 -10.23
C ARG A 507 3.31 -13.17 -10.87
N ILE A 508 4.36 -13.97 -11.09
CA ILE A 508 4.21 -15.37 -11.51
C ILE A 508 4.82 -16.26 -10.43
N PHE A 509 4.01 -17.22 -9.95
CA PHE A 509 4.43 -18.28 -9.04
C PHE A 509 3.95 -19.61 -9.61
N PRO A 510 4.76 -20.32 -10.39
CA PRO A 510 4.32 -21.48 -11.13
C PRO A 510 4.01 -22.67 -10.21
N TRP A 511 3.00 -23.44 -10.60
CA TRP A 511 2.81 -24.79 -10.10
C TRP A 511 3.82 -25.72 -10.80
N LEU A 512 4.66 -26.37 -10.00
CA LEU A 512 5.70 -27.30 -10.43
C LEU A 512 5.33 -28.72 -9.98
N GLN A 513 5.74 -29.71 -10.77
CA GLN A 513 5.41 -31.11 -10.53
C GLN A 513 6.34 -31.72 -9.46
N ASP A 514 5.77 -32.43 -8.49
CA ASP A 514 6.51 -33.25 -7.51
C ASP A 514 5.87 -34.64 -7.37
N PHE A 515 5.42 -35.21 -8.49
CA PHE A 515 4.84 -36.55 -8.57
C PHE A 515 5.35 -37.29 -9.80
N SER A 516 5.33 -38.62 -9.74
CA SER A 516 5.72 -39.48 -10.86
C SER A 516 4.51 -39.84 -11.72
N MET A 517 4.60 -39.65 -13.03
CA MET A 517 3.60 -40.09 -14.01
C MET A 517 4.32 -40.47 -15.30
N GLY A 518 4.50 -41.76 -15.57
CA GLY A 518 5.27 -42.27 -16.73
C GLY A 518 6.78 -42.07 -16.66
N HIS A 519 7.29 -41.18 -15.81
CA HIS A 519 8.70 -40.96 -15.50
C HIS A 519 8.86 -40.84 -13.98
N HIS A 520 9.94 -41.41 -13.43
CA HIS A 520 10.24 -41.25 -12.01
C HIS A 520 10.65 -39.80 -11.75
N TYR A 521 10.06 -39.22 -10.72
CA TYR A 521 10.25 -37.83 -10.37
C TYR A 521 10.77 -37.76 -8.95
N GLY A 522 12.02 -37.32 -8.79
CA GLY A 522 12.71 -37.21 -7.52
C GLY A 522 13.43 -35.88 -7.39
N ARG A 523 14.51 -35.88 -6.59
CA ARG A 523 15.20 -34.65 -6.18
C ARG A 523 15.70 -33.82 -7.35
N GLU A 524 16.30 -34.48 -8.35
CA GLU A 524 16.91 -33.80 -9.49
C GLU A 524 15.83 -33.14 -10.36
N GLU A 525 14.76 -33.87 -10.68
CA GLU A 525 13.68 -33.37 -11.53
C GLU A 525 12.94 -32.17 -10.89
N VAL A 526 12.70 -32.22 -9.57
CA VAL A 526 12.10 -31.09 -8.83
C VAL A 526 13.07 -29.90 -8.79
N ALA A 527 14.35 -30.13 -8.46
CA ALA A 527 15.33 -29.07 -8.35
C ALA A 527 15.54 -28.31 -9.66
N VAL A 528 15.54 -29.01 -10.80
CA VAL A 528 15.74 -28.35 -12.10
C VAL A 528 14.52 -27.55 -12.56
N GLN A 529 13.29 -27.92 -12.18
CA GLN A 529 12.13 -27.04 -12.41
C GLN A 529 12.21 -25.75 -11.59
N ILE A 530 12.63 -25.85 -10.32
CA ILE A 530 12.83 -24.67 -9.45
C ILE A 530 13.93 -23.78 -10.04
N LYS A 531 15.01 -24.38 -10.56
CA LYS A 531 16.05 -23.66 -11.29
C LYS A 531 15.47 -22.97 -12.53
N ALA A 532 14.65 -23.64 -13.34
CA ALA A 532 14.01 -23.07 -14.51
C ALA A 532 13.11 -21.87 -14.19
N ALA A 533 12.38 -21.91 -13.07
CA ALA A 533 11.61 -20.75 -12.59
C ALA A 533 12.53 -19.58 -12.20
N ARG A 534 13.62 -19.86 -11.47
CA ARG A 534 14.62 -18.85 -11.08
C ARG A 534 15.31 -18.20 -12.28
N ASP A 535 15.66 -18.99 -13.28
CA ASP A 535 16.33 -18.50 -14.50
C ASP A 535 15.42 -17.62 -15.36
N ASN A 536 14.09 -17.69 -15.15
CA ASN A 536 13.10 -16.75 -15.68
C ASN A 536 12.88 -15.51 -14.78
N GLY A 537 13.71 -15.32 -13.74
CA GLY A 537 13.59 -14.20 -12.80
C GLY A 537 12.43 -14.32 -11.80
N LEU A 538 11.81 -15.50 -11.69
CA LEU A 538 10.68 -15.73 -10.78
C LEU A 538 11.18 -15.95 -9.35
N LYS A 539 10.46 -15.34 -8.38
CA LYS A 539 10.84 -15.33 -6.96
C LYS A 539 10.06 -16.32 -6.09
N GLY A 540 9.47 -17.35 -6.71
CA GLY A 540 8.64 -18.31 -6.00
C GLY A 540 8.08 -19.39 -6.92
N PHE A 541 7.41 -20.36 -6.32
CA PHE A 541 6.74 -21.50 -6.94
C PHE A 541 5.79 -22.16 -5.91
N LEU A 542 4.92 -23.03 -6.40
CA LEU A 542 4.16 -23.98 -5.60
C LEU A 542 4.46 -25.39 -6.09
N LEU A 543 4.73 -26.34 -5.19
CA LEU A 543 4.85 -27.75 -5.56
C LEU A 543 3.49 -28.43 -5.49
N TRP A 544 3.17 -29.17 -6.55
CA TRP A 544 1.97 -29.97 -6.66
C TRP A 544 2.27 -31.47 -6.51
N ASN A 545 1.61 -32.11 -5.55
CA ASN A 545 1.47 -33.56 -5.46
C ASN A 545 0.12 -33.89 -4.81
N ALA A 546 -0.77 -34.57 -5.52
CA ALA A 546 -2.11 -34.92 -5.01
C ALA A 546 -2.08 -35.78 -3.73
N GLY A 547 -0.99 -36.52 -3.50
CA GLY A 547 -0.76 -37.28 -2.27
C GLY A 547 -0.22 -36.45 -1.10
N CYS A 548 0.03 -35.14 -1.30
CA CYS A 548 0.62 -34.23 -0.32
C CYS A 548 1.95 -34.74 0.28
N ARG A 549 2.78 -35.35 -0.57
CA ARG A 549 4.13 -35.83 -0.23
C ARG A 549 5.14 -35.12 -1.09
N TYR A 550 6.15 -34.53 -0.47
CA TYR A 550 7.07 -33.63 -1.16
C TYR A 550 8.52 -34.06 -1.01
N THR A 551 9.26 -33.86 -2.10
CA THR A 551 10.70 -34.12 -2.22
C THR A 551 11.48 -32.98 -1.55
N TRP A 552 11.40 -32.93 -0.22
CA TRP A 552 11.89 -31.83 0.62
C TRP A 552 13.40 -31.56 0.48
N ASP A 553 14.20 -32.55 0.08
CA ASP A 553 15.64 -32.43 -0.15
C ASP A 553 16.00 -31.80 -1.51
N ALA A 554 15.02 -31.57 -2.39
CA ALA A 554 15.16 -30.67 -3.55
C ALA A 554 15.09 -29.20 -3.15
N LEU A 555 14.45 -28.88 -2.03
CA LEU A 555 14.28 -27.53 -1.52
C LEU A 555 15.49 -27.11 -0.69
N SER A 556 16.40 -26.34 -1.28
CA SER A 556 17.45 -25.68 -0.49
C SER A 556 16.83 -24.61 0.41
N PRO A 557 17.24 -24.46 1.69
CA PRO A 557 16.85 -23.30 2.49
C PRO A 557 17.11 -21.98 1.71
N PRO A 558 16.22 -20.98 1.85
CA PRO A 558 16.27 -19.72 1.11
C PRO A 558 17.55 -18.92 1.33
#